data_AF-A0A290QDW5-F1
#
_entry.id   AF-A0A290QDW5-F1
#
_cell.length_a   1.000
_cell.length_b   1.000
_cell.length_c   1.000
_cell.angle_alpha   90.00
_cell.angle_beta   90.00
_cell.angle_gamma   90.00
#
_symmetry.space_group_name_H-M   'P 1'
#
loop_
_entity.id
_entity.type
_entity.pdbx_description
1 polymer ?
#
loop_
_entity_poly.entity_id
_entity_poly.type
_entity_poly.pdbx_seq_one_letter_code
_entity_poly.pdbx_strand_id
1 'polypeptide(L)'
;MSRKLISIAVVAALLLAVTAVIVQLRPRRESEPKKSGPVPVVHLEGSAAPDLGPATLPLADPSAYAELNSSKTTALQDVRIVEGLVQNMQQLLKTAAVPPLGFNEEITRALTGRNPLELAFIPSTHAAINARGLLCDRWGTPFHFHPVANDRIDVRSAGPDKTLFTADDVVSASSPAVSGPVADPGA
;
A
#
# COMPACT_ATOMS: atom_id res chain seq x y z
N MET A 1 -41.15 -19.14 52.01
CA MET A 1 -40.12 -19.10 50.95
C MET A 1 -38.96 -18.23 51.44
N SER A 2 -37.75 -18.78 51.60
CA SER A 2 -36.64 -18.14 52.32
C SER A 2 -36.14 -16.88 51.60
N ARG A 3 -35.95 -15.77 52.33
CA ARG A 3 -35.43 -14.49 51.81
C ARG A 3 -34.13 -14.66 51.00
N LYS A 4 -33.31 -15.67 51.33
CA LYS A 4 -32.07 -16.01 50.60
C LYS A 4 -32.31 -16.52 49.17
N LEU A 5 -33.42 -17.23 48.93
CA LEU A 5 -33.79 -17.73 47.60
C LEU A 5 -34.23 -16.58 46.67
N ILE A 6 -34.88 -15.56 47.23
CA ILE A 6 -35.31 -14.37 46.49
C ILE A 6 -34.08 -13.55 46.06
N SER A 7 -33.08 -13.39 46.93
CA SER A 7 -31.84 -12.68 46.61
C SER A 7 -31.04 -13.35 45.49
N ILE A 8 -30.95 -14.69 45.49
CA ILE A 8 -30.24 -15.45 44.45
C ILE A 8 -30.96 -15.31 43.10
N ALA A 9 -32.29 -15.38 43.09
CA ALA A 9 -33.09 -15.22 41.88
C ALA A 9 -32.92 -13.82 41.25
N VAL A 10 -32.87 -12.77 42.08
CA VAL A 10 -32.68 -11.39 41.61
C VAL A 10 -31.28 -11.17 41.06
N VAL A 11 -30.23 -11.70 41.72
CA VAL A 11 -28.85 -11.60 41.21
C VAL A 11 -28.68 -12.39 39.91
N ALA A 12 -29.27 -13.58 39.80
CA ALA A 12 -29.25 -14.36 38.56
C ALA A 12 -29.97 -13.65 37.41
N ALA A 13 -31.11 -13.02 37.68
CA ALA A 13 -31.84 -12.23 36.68
C ALA A 13 -31.05 -10.99 36.24
N LEU A 14 -30.37 -10.30 37.16
CA LEU A 14 -29.50 -9.17 36.84
C LEU A 14 -28.28 -9.59 36.00
N LEU A 15 -27.66 -10.72 36.32
CA LEU A 15 -26.55 -11.27 35.54
C LEU A 15 -27.00 -11.65 34.12
N LEU A 16 -28.19 -12.23 33.97
CA LEU A 16 -28.78 -12.54 32.66
C LEU A 16 -29.13 -11.29 31.85
N ALA A 17 -29.61 -10.23 32.49
CA ALA A 17 -29.89 -8.96 31.81
C ALA A 17 -28.59 -8.28 31.33
N VAL A 18 -27.54 -8.29 32.16
CA VAL A 18 -26.23 -7.72 31.79
C VAL A 18 -25.58 -8.49 30.65
N THR A 19 -25.63 -9.83 30.66
CA THR A 19 -25.12 -10.63 29.53
C THR A 19 -25.91 -10.37 28.24
N ALA A 20 -27.23 -10.22 28.31
CA ALA A 20 -28.04 -9.86 27.15
C ALA A 20 -27.67 -8.48 26.57
N VAL A 21 -27.45 -7.47 27.41
CA VAL A 21 -27.01 -6.13 26.98
C VAL A 21 -25.61 -6.15 26.36
N ILE A 22 -24.67 -6.89 26.94
CA ILE A 22 -23.31 -7.06 26.39
C ILE A 22 -23.34 -7.77 25.03
N VAL A 23 -24.25 -8.73 24.82
CA VAL A 23 -24.45 -9.40 23.53
C VAL A 23 -25.02 -8.43 22.49
N GLN A 24 -25.94 -7.54 22.87
CA GLN A 24 -26.55 -6.54 21.97
C GLN A 24 -25.59 -5.39 21.60
N LEU A 25 -24.61 -5.09 22.45
CA LEU A 25 -23.58 -4.07 22.21
C LEU A 25 -22.36 -4.60 21.45
N ARG A 26 -22.34 -5.89 21.06
CA ARG A 26 -21.30 -6.40 20.16
C ARG A 26 -21.50 -5.75 18.78
N PRO A 27 -20.47 -5.13 18.19
CA PRO A 27 -20.58 -4.59 16.84
C PRO A 27 -21.09 -5.70 15.92
N ARG A 28 -22.18 -5.42 15.22
CA ARG A 28 -22.79 -6.29 14.22
C ARG A 28 -21.69 -6.76 13.28
N ARG A 29 -21.22 -8.00 13.45
CA ARG A 29 -20.41 -8.66 12.42
C ARG A 29 -21.29 -8.68 11.19
N GLU A 30 -20.87 -7.88 10.20
CA GLU A 30 -21.32 -7.97 8.83
C GLU A 30 -21.50 -9.45 8.47
N SER A 31 -22.69 -9.77 8.00
CA SER A 31 -23.17 -11.09 7.63
C SER A 31 -22.19 -11.86 6.73
N GLU A 32 -22.06 -13.15 7.00
CA GLU A 32 -21.31 -14.13 6.20
C GLU A 32 -21.62 -14.00 4.69
N PRO A 33 -20.62 -14.14 3.80
CA PRO A 33 -20.90 -14.34 2.39
C PRO A 33 -21.54 -15.72 2.20
N LYS A 34 -22.70 -15.70 1.54
CA LYS A 34 -23.43 -16.82 0.96
C LYS A 34 -22.47 -17.89 0.41
N LYS A 35 -22.65 -19.14 0.85
CA LYS A 35 -22.12 -20.36 0.20
C LYS A 35 -22.30 -20.26 -1.31
N SER A 36 -21.25 -19.87 -2.03
CA SER A 36 -21.06 -20.25 -3.41
C SER A 36 -20.52 -21.68 -3.39
N GLY A 37 -21.00 -22.53 -4.30
CA GLY A 37 -20.51 -23.90 -4.47
C GLY A 37 -19.00 -23.94 -4.73
N PRO A 38 -18.39 -25.14 -4.86
CA PRO A 38 -16.96 -25.24 -5.13
C PRO A 38 -16.67 -24.58 -6.47
N VAL A 39 -16.25 -23.31 -6.42
CA VAL A 39 -15.46 -22.70 -7.47
C VAL A 39 -14.22 -23.58 -7.53
N PRO A 40 -13.76 -24.05 -8.71
CA PRO A 40 -12.48 -24.70 -8.78
C PRO A 40 -11.47 -23.68 -8.28
N VAL A 41 -11.02 -23.86 -7.03
CA VAL A 41 -9.76 -23.30 -6.58
C VAL A 41 -8.77 -24.00 -7.48
N VAL A 42 -8.37 -23.34 -8.56
CA VAL A 42 -7.11 -23.66 -9.19
C VAL A 42 -6.10 -23.37 -8.11
N HIS A 43 -5.86 -24.41 -7.33
CA HIS A 43 -4.71 -24.52 -6.49
C HIS A 43 -3.55 -24.42 -7.48
N LEU A 44 -3.01 -23.22 -7.66
CA LEU A 44 -1.65 -23.07 -8.14
C LEU A 44 -0.72 -23.48 -6.98
N GLU A 45 -0.94 -24.70 -6.47
CA GLU A 45 0.10 -25.45 -5.81
C GLU A 45 1.10 -25.82 -6.91
N GLY A 46 2.34 -25.39 -6.71
CA GLY A 46 3.45 -25.87 -7.52
C GLY A 46 3.68 -25.12 -8.82
N SER A 47 3.81 -23.80 -8.76
CA SER A 47 5.01 -23.25 -9.38
C SER A 47 5.83 -22.70 -8.24
N ALA A 48 6.76 -23.53 -7.74
CA ALA A 48 7.97 -22.99 -7.17
C ALA A 48 8.44 -21.97 -8.20
N ALA A 49 8.27 -20.68 -7.88
CA ALA A 49 8.84 -19.63 -8.70
C ALA A 49 10.28 -20.08 -8.92
N PRO A 50 10.76 -20.18 -10.17
CA PRO A 50 12.17 -20.38 -10.34
C PRO A 50 12.81 -19.27 -9.51
N ASP A 51 13.67 -19.68 -8.58
CA ASP A 51 14.71 -18.82 -8.05
C ASP A 51 15.58 -18.46 -9.26
N LEU A 52 15.02 -17.58 -10.09
CA LEU A 52 15.78 -16.81 -11.04
C LEU A 52 16.60 -15.97 -10.09
N GLY A 53 17.84 -16.39 -9.88
CA GLY A 53 18.88 -15.56 -9.32
C GLY A 53 19.01 -14.26 -10.13
N PRO A 54 20.18 -13.60 -10.20
CA PRO A 54 20.31 -12.36 -10.95
C PRO A 54 20.30 -12.63 -12.47
N ALA A 55 19.20 -13.13 -13.02
CA ALA A 55 18.88 -12.96 -14.42
C ALA A 55 18.54 -11.48 -14.59
N THR A 56 19.49 -10.73 -15.13
CA THR A 56 19.30 -9.33 -15.52
C THR A 56 18.19 -9.29 -16.56
N LEU A 57 16.95 -9.08 -16.10
CA LEU A 57 15.83 -8.84 -16.99
C LEU A 57 16.16 -7.67 -17.93
N PRO A 58 15.66 -7.67 -19.17
CA PRO A 58 15.80 -6.53 -20.05
C PRO A 58 15.32 -5.27 -19.32
N LEU A 59 16.12 -4.21 -19.43
CA LEU A 59 15.88 -2.96 -18.75
C LEU A 59 15.35 -1.94 -19.78
N ALA A 60 14.28 -1.22 -19.43
CA ALA A 60 13.67 -0.25 -20.32
C ALA A 60 14.64 0.90 -20.70
N ASP A 61 15.23 1.59 -19.72
CA ASP A 61 16.24 2.63 -19.90
C ASP A 61 16.97 2.94 -18.56
N PRO A 62 18.30 2.78 -18.46
CA PRO A 62 19.07 3.15 -17.26
C PRO A 62 18.93 4.61 -16.81
N SER A 63 18.80 5.53 -17.77
CA SER A 63 18.73 6.96 -17.49
C SER A 63 17.47 7.35 -16.71
N ALA A 64 16.42 6.53 -16.80
CA ALA A 64 15.14 6.76 -16.13
C ALA A 64 15.22 6.65 -14.60
N TYR A 65 16.23 6.00 -14.03
CA TYR A 65 16.39 5.85 -12.58
C TYR A 65 17.81 6.15 -12.07
N ALA A 66 18.78 6.41 -12.95
CA ALA A 66 20.21 6.52 -12.60
C ALA A 66 20.51 7.56 -11.49
N GLU A 67 19.72 8.62 -11.42
CA GLU A 67 19.91 9.71 -10.45
C GLU A 67 18.94 9.62 -9.26
N LEU A 68 18.12 8.57 -9.16
CA LEU A 68 17.18 8.39 -8.06
C LEU A 68 17.91 8.35 -6.70
N ASN A 69 17.52 9.25 -5.81
CA ASN A 69 18.12 9.46 -4.48
C ASN A 69 19.62 9.83 -4.51
N SER A 70 20.14 10.30 -5.66
CA SER A 70 21.53 10.76 -5.74
C SER A 70 21.70 12.15 -5.11
N SER A 71 22.95 12.53 -4.84
CA SER A 71 23.26 13.88 -4.39
C SER A 71 23.05 14.96 -5.45
N LYS A 72 22.81 14.58 -6.72
CA LYS A 72 22.55 15.51 -7.83
C LYS A 72 21.07 15.88 -7.97
N THR A 73 20.18 15.15 -7.30
CA THR A 73 18.74 15.41 -7.32
C THR A 73 18.27 16.02 -6.00
N THR A 74 17.11 16.68 -6.09
CA THR A 74 16.28 17.08 -4.96
C THR A 74 15.22 16.01 -4.68
N ALA A 75 14.62 16.02 -3.48
CA ALA A 75 13.55 15.07 -3.15
C ALA A 75 12.35 15.17 -4.11
N LEU A 76 12.04 16.36 -4.61
CA LEU A 76 11.00 16.56 -5.62
C LEU A 76 11.38 15.91 -6.97
N GLN A 77 12.65 15.97 -7.35
CA GLN A 77 13.13 15.28 -8.55
C GLN A 77 13.08 13.76 -8.38
N ASP A 78 13.40 13.22 -7.19
CA ASP A 78 13.24 11.78 -6.91
C ASP A 78 11.78 11.34 -7.04
N VAL A 79 10.84 12.09 -6.47
CA VAL A 79 9.40 11.83 -6.62
C VAL A 79 9.02 11.78 -8.09
N ARG A 80 9.46 12.75 -8.90
CA ARG A 80 9.17 12.79 -10.35
C ARG A 80 9.81 11.64 -11.12
N ILE A 81 11.03 11.22 -10.74
CA ILE A 81 11.68 10.05 -11.31
C ILE A 81 10.80 8.82 -11.07
N VAL A 82 10.35 8.61 -9.83
CA VAL A 82 9.49 7.47 -9.47
C VAL A 82 8.13 7.54 -10.17
N GLU A 83 7.50 8.71 -10.26
CA GLU A 83 6.29 8.92 -11.07
C GLU A 83 6.52 8.52 -12.53
N GLY A 84 7.64 8.95 -13.12
CA GLY A 84 8.02 8.62 -14.50
C GLY A 84 8.21 7.11 -14.72
N LEU A 85 8.85 6.40 -13.78
CA LEU A 85 8.99 4.95 -13.85
C LEU A 85 7.64 4.24 -13.87
N VAL A 86 6.72 4.64 -12.98
CA VAL A 86 5.38 4.05 -12.89
C VAL A 86 4.56 4.36 -14.14
N GLN A 87 4.60 5.59 -14.64
CA GLN A 87 3.90 6.00 -15.86
C GLN A 87 4.41 5.26 -17.09
N ASN A 88 5.73 5.15 -17.26
CA ASN A 88 6.35 4.40 -18.35
C ASN A 88 5.92 2.93 -18.31
N MET A 89 5.91 2.33 -17.12
CA MET A 89 5.43 0.96 -16.94
C MET A 89 3.97 0.80 -17.35
N GLN A 90 3.08 1.68 -16.90
CA GLN A 90 1.66 1.61 -17.26
C GLN A 90 1.42 1.80 -18.78
N GLN A 91 2.17 2.70 -19.42
CA GLN A 91 2.09 2.94 -20.86
C GLN A 91 2.52 1.71 -21.67
N LEU A 92 3.60 1.05 -21.26
CA LEU A 92 4.13 -0.14 -21.94
C LEU A 92 3.25 -1.38 -21.74
N LEU A 93 2.75 -1.58 -20.52
CA LEU A 93 1.93 -2.75 -20.20
C LEU A 93 0.50 -2.67 -20.75
N LYS A 94 0.04 -1.47 -21.15
CA LYS A 94 -1.35 -1.13 -21.48
C LYS A 94 -2.26 -1.43 -20.28
N THR A 95 -2.88 -0.39 -19.72
CA THR A 95 -3.54 -0.35 -18.40
C THR A 95 -4.40 -1.57 -18.00
N ALA A 96 -5.00 -2.28 -18.95
CA ALA A 96 -5.81 -3.49 -18.70
C ALA A 96 -5.00 -4.73 -18.24
N ALA A 97 -3.69 -4.80 -18.50
CA ALA A 97 -2.85 -5.95 -18.13
C ALA A 97 -2.19 -5.79 -16.76
N VAL A 98 -2.30 -4.62 -16.14
CA VAL A 98 -1.72 -4.34 -14.82
C VAL A 98 -2.82 -4.59 -13.77
N PRO A 99 -2.67 -5.60 -12.88
CA PRO A 99 -3.58 -5.78 -11.76
C PRO A 99 -3.67 -4.47 -10.96
N PRO A 100 -4.77 -4.18 -10.25
CA PRO A 100 -4.84 -3.01 -9.39
C PRO A 100 -3.66 -3.02 -8.42
N LEU A 101 -2.69 -2.14 -8.66
CA LEU A 101 -1.48 -2.00 -7.85
C LEU A 101 -1.89 -1.23 -6.59
N GLY A 102 -2.25 -1.95 -5.53
CA GLY A 102 -2.80 -1.35 -4.31
C GLY A 102 -1.75 -1.12 -3.23
N PHE A 103 -0.61 -1.80 -3.32
CA PHE A 103 0.41 -1.80 -2.27
C PHE A 103 1.80 -1.44 -2.81
N ASN A 104 2.62 -0.80 -1.96
CA ASN A 104 3.99 -0.40 -2.30
C ASN A 104 4.85 -1.57 -2.79
N GLU A 105 4.68 -2.74 -2.17
CA GLU A 105 5.32 -3.99 -2.55
C GLU A 105 4.96 -4.40 -3.99
N GLU A 106 3.70 -4.23 -4.39
CA GLU A 106 3.23 -4.65 -5.72
C GLU A 106 3.80 -3.79 -6.82
N ILE A 107 3.82 -2.47 -6.60
CA ILE A 107 4.39 -1.51 -7.53
C ILE A 107 5.89 -1.77 -7.67
N THR A 108 6.61 -1.91 -6.55
CA THR A 108 8.05 -2.16 -6.60
C THR A 108 8.36 -3.46 -7.34
N ARG A 109 7.61 -4.53 -7.06
CA ARG A 109 7.79 -5.83 -7.71
C ARG A 109 7.51 -5.76 -9.22
N ALA A 110 6.49 -5.00 -9.64
CA ALA A 110 6.19 -4.80 -11.04
C ALA A 110 7.30 -4.01 -11.74
N LEU A 111 7.81 -2.94 -11.10
CA LEU A 111 8.91 -2.12 -11.61
C LEU A 111 10.22 -2.91 -11.73
N THR A 112 10.45 -3.91 -10.87
CA THR A 112 11.63 -4.80 -10.96
C THR A 112 11.44 -5.98 -11.91
N GLY A 113 10.36 -5.98 -12.70
CA GLY A 113 10.15 -6.93 -13.79
C GLY A 113 9.21 -8.10 -13.48
N ARG A 114 8.55 -8.15 -12.31
CA ARG A 114 7.40 -9.07 -12.10
C ARG A 114 6.13 -8.44 -12.67
N ASN A 115 6.14 -8.24 -13.97
CA ASN A 115 5.03 -7.75 -14.78
C ASN A 115 4.85 -8.65 -16.03
N PRO A 116 3.72 -8.56 -16.75
CA PRO A 116 3.43 -9.45 -17.88
C PRO A 116 4.44 -9.42 -19.04
N LEU A 117 5.29 -8.40 -19.13
CA LEU A 117 6.34 -8.29 -20.15
C LEU A 117 7.71 -8.75 -19.64
N GLU A 118 7.83 -9.14 -18.36
CA GLU A 118 9.09 -9.47 -17.70
C GLU A 118 10.18 -8.38 -17.89
N LEU A 119 9.74 -7.12 -18.01
CA LEU A 119 10.58 -5.97 -18.31
C LEU A 119 10.89 -5.19 -17.04
N ALA A 120 12.16 -5.02 -16.69
CA ALA A 120 12.55 -4.20 -15.55
C ALA A 120 12.59 -2.71 -15.94
N PHE A 121 12.01 -1.87 -15.10
CA PHE A 121 12.09 -0.40 -15.18
C PHE A 121 13.15 0.15 -14.24
N ILE A 122 13.46 -0.60 -13.18
CA ILE A 122 14.54 -0.35 -12.23
C ILE A 122 15.14 -1.71 -11.84
N PRO A 123 16.47 -1.86 -11.72
CA PRO A 123 17.06 -3.11 -11.29
C PRO A 123 16.65 -3.45 -9.86
N SER A 124 16.39 -4.72 -9.57
CA SER A 124 16.09 -5.20 -8.21
C SER A 124 17.22 -4.96 -7.20
N THR A 125 18.43 -4.71 -7.69
CA THR A 125 19.63 -4.39 -6.90
C THR A 125 19.82 -2.89 -6.67
N HIS A 126 18.90 -2.03 -7.12
CA HIS A 126 19.01 -0.58 -6.93
C HIS A 126 19.05 -0.22 -5.44
N ALA A 127 19.93 0.71 -5.05
CA ALA A 127 20.13 1.09 -3.65
C ALA A 127 18.88 1.69 -2.96
N ALA A 128 17.95 2.22 -3.76
CA ALA A 128 16.66 2.72 -3.27
C ALA A 128 15.68 1.58 -2.86
N ILE A 129 15.97 0.32 -3.19
CA ILE A 129 15.14 -0.82 -2.82
C ILE A 129 15.70 -1.44 -1.53
N ASN A 130 14.89 -1.45 -0.48
CA ASN A 130 15.32 -2.02 0.81
C ASN A 130 15.23 -3.56 0.82
N ALA A 131 15.70 -4.18 1.91
CA ALA A 131 15.68 -5.64 2.08
C ALA A 131 14.28 -6.29 2.06
N ARG A 132 13.21 -5.49 2.20
CA ARG A 132 11.82 -5.95 2.09
C ARG A 132 11.29 -5.86 0.65
N GLY A 133 12.09 -5.40 -0.30
CA GLY A 133 11.68 -5.19 -1.68
C GLY A 133 10.80 -3.95 -1.86
N LEU A 134 10.92 -2.94 -0.99
CA LEU A 134 10.20 -1.68 -1.08
C LEU A 134 11.07 -0.57 -1.67
N LEU A 135 10.53 0.17 -2.65
CA LEU A 135 11.16 1.37 -3.16
C LEU A 135 11.06 2.50 -2.14
N CYS A 136 12.20 2.98 -1.68
CA CYS A 136 12.34 3.96 -0.61
C CYS A 136 12.85 5.30 -1.14
N ASP A 137 12.43 6.38 -0.48
CA ASP A 137 12.97 7.71 -0.67
C ASP A 137 14.40 7.83 -0.11
N ARG A 138 15.00 9.00 -0.32
CA ARG A 138 16.38 9.31 0.12
C ARG A 138 16.59 9.22 1.63
N TRP A 139 15.54 9.16 2.45
CA TRP A 139 15.62 9.02 3.91
C TRP A 139 15.38 7.57 4.38
N GLY A 140 15.14 6.65 3.43
CA GLY A 140 14.95 5.23 3.66
C GLY A 140 13.50 4.85 3.96
N THR A 141 12.55 5.77 3.79
CA THR A 141 11.13 5.50 4.01
C THR A 141 10.51 5.05 2.69
N PRO A 142 9.69 3.97 2.66
CA PRO A 142 8.99 3.57 1.44
C PRO A 142 8.17 4.73 0.88
N PHE A 143 8.28 4.98 -0.43
CA PHE A 143 7.37 5.90 -1.11
C PHE A 143 5.94 5.44 -0.89
N HIS A 144 5.02 6.38 -0.68
CA HIS A 144 3.59 6.08 -0.63
C HIS A 144 2.99 6.27 -2.02
N PHE A 145 2.48 5.18 -2.58
CA PHE A 145 1.77 5.18 -3.85
C PHE A 145 0.26 5.25 -3.61
N HIS A 146 -0.40 6.27 -4.13
CA HIS A 146 -1.84 6.45 -4.02
C HIS A 146 -2.50 6.40 -5.40
N PRO A 147 -3.21 5.31 -5.74
CA PRO A 147 -4.02 5.27 -6.95
C PRO A 147 -5.13 6.33 -6.87
N VAL A 148 -5.12 7.31 -7.78
CA VAL A 148 -6.16 8.34 -7.89
C VAL A 148 -7.10 8.12 -9.07
N ALA A 149 -6.63 7.40 -10.09
CA ALA A 149 -7.42 6.92 -11.21
C ALA A 149 -6.82 5.62 -11.77
N ASN A 150 -7.50 4.97 -12.72
CA ASN A 150 -7.05 3.69 -13.31
C ASN A 150 -5.65 3.77 -13.93
N ASP A 151 -5.25 4.93 -14.44
CA ASP A 151 -4.00 5.20 -15.14
C ASP A 151 -3.12 6.23 -14.41
N ARG A 152 -3.48 6.59 -13.17
CA ARG A 152 -2.78 7.63 -12.42
C ARG A 152 -2.54 7.22 -10.98
N ILE A 153 -1.26 7.19 -10.62
CA ILE A 153 -0.76 6.94 -9.27
C ILE A 153 0.01 8.19 -8.83
N ASP A 154 -0.40 8.75 -7.70
CA ASP A 154 0.34 9.81 -7.03
C ASP A 154 1.45 9.21 -6.16
N VAL A 155 2.61 9.86 -6.13
CA VAL A 155 3.79 9.42 -5.37
C VAL A 155 4.13 10.45 -4.30
N ARG A 156 4.34 9.98 -3.08
CA ARG A 156 4.72 10.80 -1.91
C ARG A 156 5.95 10.24 -1.22
N SER A 157 6.92 11.10 -0.93
CA SER A 157 8.00 10.81 0.01
C SER A 157 7.64 11.34 1.40
N ALA A 158 8.06 10.62 2.44
CA ALA A 158 7.78 10.95 3.84
C ALA A 158 8.74 11.99 4.44
N GLY A 159 9.58 12.60 3.60
CA GLY A 159 10.50 13.64 4.05
C GLY A 159 11.56 13.19 5.07
N PRO A 160 12.37 14.14 5.56
CA PRO A 160 13.35 13.91 6.61
C PRO A 160 12.80 13.31 7.92
N ASP A 161 11.56 13.62 8.29
CA ASP A 161 10.96 13.16 9.55
C ASP A 161 10.47 11.70 9.50
N LYS A 162 10.41 11.14 8.28
CA LYS A 162 10.05 9.74 7.97
C LYS A 162 8.62 9.36 8.34
N THR A 163 7.76 10.35 8.53
CA THR A 163 6.37 10.19 8.92
C THR A 163 5.50 10.68 7.78
N LEU A 164 4.69 9.78 7.21
CA LEU A 164 3.77 10.19 6.15
C LEU A 164 2.70 11.14 6.67
N PHE A 165 2.27 12.04 5.79
CA PHE A 165 1.20 13.02 5.98
C PHE A 165 1.54 14.14 6.95
N THR A 166 2.81 14.52 6.98
CA THR A 166 3.34 15.69 7.71
C THR A 166 3.64 16.84 6.74
N ALA A 167 4.19 17.93 7.27
CA ALA A 167 4.47 19.15 6.49
C ALA A 167 5.74 19.05 5.62
N ASP A 168 6.64 18.11 5.90
CA ASP A 168 7.90 17.91 5.15
C ASP A 168 7.78 16.85 4.06
N ASP A 169 6.61 16.21 3.94
CA ASP A 169 6.30 15.32 2.83
C ASP A 169 6.53 16.01 1.48
N VAL A 170 7.10 15.26 0.55
CA VAL A 170 7.34 15.74 -0.81
C VAL A 170 6.38 15.06 -1.76
N VAL A 171 5.58 15.88 -2.45
CA VAL A 171 4.63 15.46 -3.49
C VAL A 171 4.85 16.28 -4.75
N SER A 172 4.57 15.68 -5.91
CA SER A 172 4.54 16.41 -7.16
C SER A 172 3.28 17.27 -7.25
N ALA A 173 3.31 18.39 -7.99
CA ALA A 173 2.16 19.27 -8.17
C ALA A 173 1.01 18.59 -8.96
N SER A 174 1.29 17.47 -9.63
CA SER A 174 0.26 16.59 -10.17
C SER A 174 -0.63 16.04 -9.06
N SER A 175 -0.10 15.73 -7.88
CA SER A 175 -0.86 15.23 -6.73
C SER A 175 -1.55 16.36 -5.97
N PRO A 176 -2.85 16.26 -5.62
CA PRO A 176 -3.49 17.26 -4.80
C PRO A 176 -2.78 17.31 -3.44
N ALA A 177 -2.17 18.45 -3.13
CA ALA A 177 -1.63 18.71 -1.82
C ALA A 177 -2.77 18.56 -0.80
N VAL A 178 -2.52 17.79 0.26
CA VAL A 178 -3.39 17.80 1.44
C VAL A 178 -3.40 19.24 1.93
N SER A 179 -4.52 19.92 1.74
CA SER A 179 -4.73 21.27 2.25
C SER A 179 -4.82 21.14 3.77
N GLY A 180 -3.68 21.24 4.46
CA GLY A 180 -3.66 21.57 5.88
C GLY A 180 -4.33 22.94 6.07
N PRO A 181 -4.87 23.23 7.27
CA PRO A 181 -5.52 24.51 7.52
C PRO A 181 -4.52 25.63 7.27
N VAL A 182 -4.80 26.45 6.26
CA VAL A 182 -4.17 27.76 6.10
C VAL A 182 -4.52 28.53 7.37
N ALA A 183 -3.53 28.72 8.24
CA ALA A 183 -3.66 29.67 9.32
C ALA A 183 -3.88 31.04 8.67
N ASP A 184 -5.08 31.58 8.87
CA ASP A 184 -5.48 32.91 8.42
C ASP A 184 -4.56 33.96 9.07
N PRO A 185 -3.73 34.69 8.32
CA PRO A 185 -2.94 35.77 8.89
C PRO A 185 -3.80 37.04 8.95
N GLY A 186 -4.79 37.06 9.84
CA GLY A 186 -5.53 38.30 10.11
C GLY A 186 -6.90 38.14 10.74
N ALA A 187 -6.94 38.08 12.06
CA ALA A 187 -8.06 38.56 12.88
C ALA A 187 -7.51 39.22 14.16
#